data_AF-A0A8V1AJF6-F1
#
_entry.id   AF-A0A8V1AJF6-F1
#
_cell.length_a   1.000
_cell.length_b   1.000
_cell.length_c   1.000
_cell.angle_alpha   90.00
_cell.angle_beta   90.00
_cell.angle_gamma   90.00
#
_symmetry.space_group_name_H-M   'P 1'
#
loop_
_entity.id
_entity.type
_entity.pdbx_description
1 polymer ?
#
loop_
_entity_poly.entity_id
_entity_poly.type
_entity_poly.pdbx_seq_one_letter_code
_entity_poly.pdbx_strand_id
1 'polypeptide(L)'
;DWVDVANDLLRSCHVNQHIKHLSECGADVFVRLYESILGERVPDFIATPRSQEDDAHNVQAVIDSLALDYLQVSLSHITGENIVKGERESIRNLLEIFDGLLEYLTEEGSESSSQNGDETHVVPNSKIQVVSPEQLESNAGQLLPPLKLSSVDG
;
A
#
# COMPACT_ATOMS: atom_id res chain seq x y z
N ASP A 1 -26.16 1.07 -5.31
CA ASP A 1 -25.91 -0.17 -6.07
C ASP A 1 -24.52 -0.67 -5.72
N TRP A 2 -24.21 -1.95 -5.95
CA TRP A 2 -22.86 -2.48 -5.81
C TRP A 2 -21.87 -1.89 -6.83
N VAL A 3 -22.38 -1.38 -7.96
CA VAL A 3 -21.59 -0.55 -8.87
C VAL A 3 -21.22 0.79 -8.21
N ASP A 4 -22.08 1.37 -7.37
CA ASP A 4 -21.75 2.62 -6.67
C ASP A 4 -20.65 2.35 -5.63
N VAL A 5 -20.83 1.35 -4.76
CA VAL A 5 -19.83 0.91 -3.76
C VAL A 5 -18.46 0.66 -4.40
N ALA A 6 -18.40 -0.10 -5.49
CA ALA A 6 -17.14 -0.34 -6.21
C ALA A 6 -16.48 0.95 -6.71
N ASN A 7 -17.27 1.92 -7.19
CA ASN A 7 -16.76 3.20 -7.65
C ASN A 7 -16.39 4.16 -6.50
N ASP A 8 -17.03 4.08 -5.34
CA ASP A 8 -16.67 4.86 -4.15
C ASP A 8 -15.40 4.33 -3.49
N LEU A 9 -15.24 3.01 -3.37
CA LEU A 9 -13.97 2.37 -3.01
C LEU A 9 -12.82 2.83 -3.91
N LEU A 10 -13.00 2.75 -5.23
CA LEU A 10 -11.99 3.20 -6.20
C LEU A 10 -11.67 4.70 -6.05
N ARG A 11 -12.68 5.55 -5.81
CA ARG A 11 -12.49 6.99 -5.55
C ARG A 11 -11.64 7.25 -4.30
N SER A 12 -11.98 6.63 -3.18
CA SER A 12 -11.25 6.78 -1.91
C SER A 12 -9.82 6.25 -2.01
N CYS A 13 -9.62 5.16 -2.75
CA CYS A 13 -8.31 4.61 -3.08
C CYS A 13 -7.54 5.42 -4.15
N HIS A 14 -8.07 6.55 -4.62
CA HIS A 14 -7.49 7.40 -5.68
C HIS A 14 -7.26 6.69 -7.02
N VAL A 15 -7.94 5.55 -7.24
CA VAL A 15 -7.84 4.75 -8.47
C VAL A 15 -8.72 5.38 -9.54
N ASN A 16 -8.10 5.85 -10.62
CA ASN A 16 -8.76 6.55 -11.71
C ASN A 16 -9.44 5.57 -12.70
N GLN A 17 -10.39 4.79 -12.20
CA GLN A 17 -11.14 3.76 -12.91
C GLN A 17 -12.63 3.91 -12.59
N HIS A 18 -13.50 3.85 -13.59
CA HIS A 18 -14.95 3.94 -13.41
C HIS A 18 -15.64 2.68 -13.94
N ILE A 19 -16.26 1.94 -13.04
CA ILE A 19 -16.98 0.69 -13.31
C ILE A 19 -18.43 0.99 -13.71
N LYS A 20 -18.95 0.26 -14.70
CA LYS A 20 -20.35 0.31 -15.18
C LYS A 20 -21.09 -0.99 -14.91
N HIS A 21 -20.36 -2.10 -14.91
CA HIS A 21 -20.90 -3.43 -14.65
C HIS A 21 -20.02 -4.13 -13.61
N LEU A 22 -20.66 -4.73 -12.59
CA LEU A 22 -19.96 -5.37 -11.48
C LEU A 22 -18.92 -6.43 -11.92
N SER A 23 -19.14 -7.08 -13.06
CA SER A 23 -18.20 -8.04 -13.69
C SER A 23 -16.93 -7.39 -14.29
N GLU A 24 -16.78 -6.07 -14.21
CA GLU A 24 -15.54 -5.35 -14.54
C GLU A 24 -14.59 -5.27 -13.33
N CYS A 25 -15.00 -5.75 -12.15
CA CYS A 25 -14.12 -5.93 -10.99
C CYS A 25 -13.21 -7.16 -11.19
N GLY A 26 -12.17 -7.00 -12.01
CA GLY A 26 -11.16 -8.03 -12.29
C GLY A 26 -9.97 -7.99 -11.32
N ALA A 27 -8.92 -8.73 -11.70
CA ALA A 27 -7.67 -8.77 -10.93
C ALA A 27 -7.00 -7.39 -10.77
N ASP A 28 -7.07 -6.53 -11.79
CA ASP A 28 -6.50 -5.18 -11.72
C ASP A 28 -7.19 -4.29 -10.68
N VAL A 29 -8.50 -4.47 -10.49
CA VAL A 29 -9.28 -3.73 -9.49
C VAL A 29 -8.90 -4.17 -8.08
N PHE A 30 -8.94 -5.47 -7.78
CA PHE A 30 -8.70 -5.95 -6.41
C PHE A 30 -7.23 -5.86 -5.99
N VAL A 31 -6.27 -6.03 -6.91
CA VAL A 31 -4.85 -5.75 -6.65
C VAL A 31 -4.64 -4.26 -6.34
N ARG A 32 -5.27 -3.34 -7.08
CA ARG A 32 -5.17 -1.90 -6.80
C ARG A 32 -5.81 -1.50 -5.48
N LEU A 33 -6.95 -2.09 -5.11
CA LEU A 33 -7.60 -1.83 -3.82
C LEU A 33 -6.70 -2.30 -2.66
N TYR A 34 -6.17 -3.54 -2.73
CA TYR A 34 -5.18 -4.05 -1.77
C TYR A 34 -3.98 -3.09 -1.62
N GLU A 35 -3.32 -2.75 -2.73
CA GLU A 35 -2.11 -1.92 -2.73
C GLU A 35 -2.36 -0.48 -2.27
N SER A 36 -3.57 0.05 -2.45
CA SER A 36 -3.94 1.41 -2.03
C SER A 36 -4.41 1.49 -0.57
N ILE A 37 -5.09 0.45 -0.07
CA ILE A 37 -5.66 0.42 1.29
C ILE A 37 -4.61 0.00 2.32
N LEU A 38 -3.79 -1.00 1.97
CA LEU A 38 -2.80 -1.60 2.89
C LEU A 38 -1.39 -1.01 2.72
N GLY A 39 -1.13 -0.34 1.58
CA GLY A 39 0.15 0.33 1.29
C GLY A 39 1.31 -0.61 0.92
N GLU A 40 1.07 -1.92 0.82
CA GLU A 40 2.06 -2.94 0.46
C GLU A 40 1.70 -3.71 -0.83
N ARG A 41 2.63 -4.54 -1.32
CA ARG A 41 2.48 -5.29 -2.58
C ARG A 41 1.79 -6.63 -2.32
N VAL A 42 0.86 -7.04 -3.18
CA VAL A 42 0.26 -8.38 -3.16
C VAL A 42 1.36 -9.47 -3.18
N PRO A 43 1.34 -10.46 -2.27
CA PRO A 43 2.33 -11.54 -2.25
C PRO A 43 2.24 -12.41 -3.50
N ASP A 44 3.38 -12.98 -3.92
CA ASP A 44 3.53 -13.88 -5.09
C ASP A 44 2.89 -13.37 -6.41
N PHE A 45 2.70 -12.05 -6.54
CA PHE A 45 2.00 -11.42 -7.65
C PHE A 45 2.68 -11.63 -9.02
N ILE A 46 1.93 -12.20 -9.96
CA ILE A 46 2.33 -12.43 -11.35
C ILE A 46 2.24 -11.10 -12.10
N ALA A 47 3.37 -10.36 -12.13
CA ALA A 47 3.46 -9.01 -12.70
C ALA A 47 3.23 -8.91 -14.23
N THR A 48 3.20 -10.04 -14.95
CA THR A 48 2.77 -10.09 -16.37
C THR A 48 1.84 -11.28 -16.59
N PRO A 49 0.54 -11.17 -16.23
CA PRO A 49 -0.42 -12.23 -16.47
C PRO A 49 -0.61 -12.45 -17.97
N ARG A 50 -0.86 -13.70 -18.37
CA ARG A 50 -1.01 -14.11 -19.79
C ARG A 50 -2.26 -14.95 -20.03
N SER A 51 -2.97 -15.31 -18.97
CA SER A 51 -4.12 -16.20 -18.95
C SER A 51 -5.07 -15.83 -17.81
N GLN A 52 -6.31 -16.31 -17.91
CA GLN A 52 -7.31 -16.18 -16.85
C GLN A 52 -6.89 -16.90 -15.55
N GLU A 53 -5.97 -17.87 -15.64
CA GLU A 53 -5.39 -18.59 -14.51
C GLU A 53 -4.38 -17.72 -13.75
N ASP A 54 -3.55 -16.92 -14.45
CA ASP A 54 -2.65 -15.94 -13.82
C ASP A 54 -3.45 -14.84 -13.10
N ASP A 55 -4.53 -14.36 -13.73
CA ASP A 55 -5.43 -13.36 -13.13
C ASP A 55 -6.15 -13.93 -11.90
N ALA A 56 -6.61 -15.19 -11.96
CA ALA A 56 -7.25 -15.88 -10.84
C ALA A 56 -6.25 -16.11 -9.69
N HIS A 57 -4.99 -16.47 -9.99
CA HIS A 57 -3.91 -16.56 -9.01
C HIS A 57 -3.66 -15.21 -8.32
N ASN A 58 -3.56 -14.12 -9.08
CA ASN A 58 -3.37 -12.78 -8.53
C ASN A 58 -4.50 -12.34 -7.59
N VAL A 59 -5.75 -12.70 -7.89
CA VAL A 59 -6.88 -12.46 -6.98
C VAL A 59 -6.86 -13.41 -5.79
N GLN A 60 -6.47 -14.67 -5.96
CA GLN A 60 -6.38 -15.61 -4.86
C GLN A 60 -5.31 -15.20 -3.84
N ALA A 61 -4.16 -14.69 -4.28
CA ALA A 61 -3.12 -14.14 -3.40
C ALA A 61 -3.62 -12.93 -2.58
N VAL A 62 -4.48 -12.07 -3.16
CA VAL A 62 -5.19 -11.02 -2.42
C VAL A 62 -6.11 -11.62 -1.36
N ILE A 63 -6.97 -12.57 -1.73
CA ILE A 63 -7.92 -13.22 -0.81
C ILE A 63 -7.18 -13.94 0.34
N ASP A 64 -6.10 -14.66 0.04
CA ASP A 64 -5.35 -15.46 1.01
C ASP A 64 -4.61 -14.56 2.00
N SER A 65 -3.99 -13.46 1.57
CA SER A 65 -3.37 -12.48 2.48
C SER A 65 -4.41 -11.77 3.35
N LEU A 66 -5.55 -11.37 2.79
CA LEU A 66 -6.66 -10.81 3.59
C LEU A 66 -7.16 -11.81 4.65
N ALA A 67 -7.27 -13.09 4.29
CA ALA A 67 -7.71 -14.15 5.20
C ALA A 67 -6.70 -14.47 6.31
N LEU A 68 -5.40 -14.47 6.00
CA LEU A 68 -4.33 -14.89 6.90
C LEU A 68 -3.77 -13.76 7.76
N ASP A 69 -3.44 -12.62 7.14
CA ASP A 69 -2.65 -11.56 7.76
C ASP A 69 -3.56 -10.52 8.47
N TYR A 70 -4.69 -10.18 7.85
CA TYR A 70 -5.54 -9.06 8.25
C TYR A 70 -6.80 -9.48 9.01
N LEU A 71 -7.63 -10.35 8.43
CA LEU A 71 -8.94 -10.70 8.98
C LEU A 71 -8.91 -11.93 9.92
N GLN A 72 -7.90 -12.80 9.77
CA GLN A 72 -7.71 -14.04 10.52
C GLN A 72 -8.92 -15.00 10.48
N VAL A 73 -9.68 -14.98 9.37
CA VAL A 73 -10.87 -15.83 9.12
C VAL A 73 -10.85 -16.45 7.72
N SER A 74 -11.49 -17.61 7.58
CA SER A 74 -11.55 -18.32 6.29
C SER A 74 -12.48 -17.61 5.29
N LEU A 75 -11.89 -17.05 4.22
CA LEU A 75 -12.60 -16.52 3.06
C LEU A 75 -12.97 -17.60 2.01
N SER A 76 -12.99 -18.88 2.39
CA SER A 76 -13.18 -20.06 1.51
C SER A 76 -14.50 -20.14 0.71
N HIS A 77 -15.33 -19.10 0.74
CA HIS A 77 -16.54 -18.94 -0.07
C HIS A 77 -16.34 -17.92 -1.21
N ILE A 78 -15.18 -17.25 -1.26
CA ILE A 78 -14.70 -16.39 -2.33
C ILE A 78 -13.49 -17.09 -2.97
N THR A 79 -13.39 -17.10 -4.29
CA THR A 79 -12.23 -17.64 -5.00
C THR A 79 -11.81 -16.72 -6.14
N GLY A 80 -10.50 -16.65 -6.42
CA GLY A 80 -9.98 -15.86 -7.54
C GLY A 80 -10.56 -16.30 -8.89
N GLU A 81 -10.78 -17.61 -9.05
CA GLU A 81 -11.50 -18.16 -10.20
C GLU A 81 -12.90 -17.55 -10.40
N ASN A 82 -13.70 -17.44 -9.34
CA ASN A 82 -15.06 -16.93 -9.44
C ASN A 82 -15.10 -15.42 -9.72
N ILE A 83 -14.18 -14.66 -9.10
CA ILE A 83 -13.99 -13.23 -9.39
C ILE A 83 -13.68 -13.01 -10.89
N VAL A 84 -12.70 -13.72 -11.44
CA VAL A 84 -12.25 -13.53 -12.84
C VAL A 84 -13.22 -14.16 -13.86
N LYS A 85 -14.16 -15.03 -13.42
CA LYS A 85 -15.35 -15.45 -14.19
C LYS A 85 -16.49 -14.41 -14.15
N GLY A 86 -16.36 -13.33 -13.39
CA GLY A 86 -17.39 -12.30 -13.24
C GLY A 86 -18.54 -12.68 -12.30
N GLU A 87 -18.32 -13.62 -11.36
CA GLU A 87 -19.38 -14.05 -10.44
C GLU A 87 -19.79 -12.90 -9.51
N ARG A 88 -21.05 -12.49 -9.67
CA ARG A 88 -21.63 -11.33 -8.98
C ARG A 88 -21.69 -11.46 -7.46
N GLU A 89 -21.64 -12.67 -6.90
CA GLU A 89 -21.68 -12.85 -5.44
C GLU A 89 -20.29 -12.76 -4.84
N SER A 90 -19.32 -13.57 -5.31
CA SER A 90 -17.91 -13.46 -4.92
C SER A 90 -17.38 -12.02 -5.03
N ILE A 91 -17.73 -11.30 -6.11
CA ILE A 91 -17.30 -9.89 -6.30
C ILE A 91 -17.90 -8.95 -5.24
N ARG A 92 -19.14 -9.16 -4.79
CA ARG A 92 -19.76 -8.36 -3.73
C ARG A 92 -19.05 -8.60 -2.41
N ASN A 93 -18.89 -9.86 -2.04
CA ASN A 93 -18.31 -10.25 -0.76
C ASN A 93 -16.86 -9.73 -0.65
N LEU A 94 -16.09 -9.74 -1.74
CA LEU A 94 -14.73 -9.18 -1.75
C LEU A 94 -14.72 -7.64 -1.71
N LEU A 95 -15.68 -6.97 -2.36
CA LEU A 95 -15.85 -5.51 -2.22
C LEU A 95 -16.28 -5.12 -0.79
N GLU A 96 -17.20 -5.85 -0.18
CA GLU A 96 -17.69 -5.64 1.20
C GLU A 96 -16.55 -5.75 2.23
N ILE A 97 -15.63 -6.70 2.01
CA ILE A 97 -14.40 -6.84 2.79
C ILE A 97 -13.49 -5.61 2.62
N PHE A 98 -13.29 -5.12 1.40
CA PHE A 98 -12.48 -3.92 1.17
C PHE A 98 -13.12 -2.63 1.71
N ASP A 99 -14.45 -2.53 1.67
CA ASP A 99 -15.22 -1.40 2.21
C ASP A 99 -15.04 -1.31 3.74
N GLY A 100 -15.28 -2.42 4.46
CA GLY A 100 -15.08 -2.48 5.92
C GLY A 100 -13.62 -2.35 6.36
N LEU A 101 -12.65 -2.82 5.56
CA LEU A 101 -11.22 -2.61 5.84
C LEU A 101 -10.82 -1.14 5.68
N LEU A 102 -11.33 -0.46 4.65
CA LEU A 102 -11.07 0.97 4.45
C LEU A 102 -11.74 1.83 5.53
N GLU A 103 -12.98 1.50 5.91
CA GLU A 103 -13.69 2.13 7.03
C GLU A 103 -12.85 2.03 8.32
N TYR A 104 -12.50 0.80 8.72
CA TYR A 104 -11.71 0.53 9.93
C TYR A 104 -10.38 1.30 9.97
N LEU A 105 -9.59 1.24 8.88
CA LEU A 105 -8.29 1.93 8.82
C LEU A 105 -8.42 3.46 8.81
N THR A 106 -9.54 4.00 8.33
CA THR A 106 -9.81 5.45 8.32
C THR A 106 -10.23 5.94 9.72
N GLU A 107 -10.98 5.15 10.48
CA GLU A 107 -11.37 5.48 11.85
C GLU A 107 -10.16 5.45 12.82
N GLU A 108 -9.39 4.36 12.85
CA GLU A 108 -8.17 4.22 13.66
C GLU A 108 -7.13 5.31 13.35
N GLY A 109 -6.95 5.63 12.07
CA GLY A 109 -6.07 6.73 11.64
C GLY A 109 -6.53 8.10 12.17
N SER A 110 -7.84 8.31 12.28
CA SER A 110 -8.42 9.59 12.73
C SER A 110 -8.25 9.82 14.24
N GLU A 111 -8.46 8.81 15.08
CA GLU A 111 -8.29 8.94 16.53
C GLU A 111 -6.85 9.32 16.90
N SER A 112 -5.87 8.75 16.21
CA SER A 112 -4.42 9.03 16.43
C SER A 112 -4.02 10.50 16.25
N SER A 113 -4.80 11.28 15.50
CA SER A 113 -4.52 12.69 15.20
C SER A 113 -5.04 13.69 16.24
N SER A 114 -5.91 13.25 17.16
CA SER A 114 -6.77 14.12 17.96
C SER A 114 -6.14 14.65 19.28
N GLN A 115 -4.82 14.80 19.34
CA GLN A 115 -4.12 15.41 20.49
C GLN A 115 -3.11 16.48 20.08
N ASN A 116 -3.60 17.63 19.60
CA ASN A 116 -2.84 18.89 19.58
C ASN A 116 -3.79 20.10 19.70
N GLY A 117 -4.22 20.38 20.93
CA GLY A 117 -4.92 21.61 21.27
C GLY A 117 -3.97 22.65 21.87
N ASP A 118 -3.67 23.71 21.11
CA ASP A 118 -3.58 25.07 21.66
C ASP A 118 -4.02 26.09 20.59
N GLU A 119 -4.67 27.16 21.04
CA GLU A 119 -5.37 28.13 20.19
C GLU A 119 -4.92 29.57 20.49
N THR A 120 -3.66 29.92 20.17
CA THR A 120 -3.19 31.31 20.24
C THR A 120 -2.62 31.86 18.93
N HIS A 121 -3.09 33.05 18.57
CA HIS A 121 -2.92 33.70 17.26
C HIS A 121 -1.92 34.88 17.33
N VAL A 122 -0.78 34.79 16.63
CA VAL A 122 0.10 35.93 16.33
C VAL A 122 0.73 35.79 14.93
N VAL A 123 0.90 36.92 14.22
CA VAL A 123 1.32 37.02 12.81
C VAL A 123 2.85 37.05 12.58
N PRO A 124 3.35 36.73 11.37
CA PRO A 124 4.78 36.48 11.11
C PRO A 124 5.59 37.67 10.55
N ASN A 125 6.74 37.96 11.17
CA ASN A 125 7.91 38.69 10.63
C ASN A 125 9.08 38.54 11.65
N SER A 126 10.40 38.70 11.40
CA SER A 126 11.14 39.21 10.23
C SER A 126 12.55 38.58 10.15
N LYS A 127 13.27 38.81 9.04
CA LYS A 127 14.68 38.42 8.80
C LYS A 127 15.66 38.81 9.93
N ILE A 128 16.65 37.95 10.19
CA ILE A 128 18.03 38.35 10.51
C ILE A 128 19.00 37.56 9.62
N GLN A 129 20.02 38.23 9.08
CA GLN A 129 21.18 37.63 8.40
C GLN A 129 22.43 37.90 9.23
N VAL A 130 23.38 36.96 9.27
CA VAL A 130 24.84 37.11 9.44
C VAL A 130 25.43 35.70 9.21
N VAL A 131 26.11 35.44 8.10
CA VAL A 131 27.54 35.69 7.81
C VAL A 131 28.48 34.70 8.51
N SER A 132 29.36 34.09 7.72
CA SER A 132 30.44 33.17 8.14
C SER A 132 31.80 33.75 7.76
N PRO A 133 32.83 33.54 8.60
CA PRO A 133 34.22 33.28 8.17
C PRO A 133 34.58 31.80 8.47
N GLU A 134 35.26 31.04 7.60
CA GLU A 134 36.72 31.02 7.37
C GLU A 134 37.51 30.62 8.64
N GLN A 135 38.55 29.75 8.66
CA GLN A 135 39.28 28.81 7.79
C GLN A 135 40.51 28.36 8.67
N LEU A 136 41.47 27.59 8.14
CA LEU A 136 42.76 27.17 8.81
C LEU A 136 42.59 26.10 9.93
N GLU A 137 43.44 25.07 10.10
CA GLU A 137 44.64 24.53 9.42
C GLU A 137 44.59 22.97 9.48
N SER A 138 44.96 22.18 8.46
CA SER A 138 46.34 21.72 8.09
C SER A 138 47.15 21.13 9.26
N ASN A 139 47.81 19.95 9.22
CA ASN A 139 48.12 18.91 8.21
C ASN A 139 48.72 17.68 8.98
N ALA A 140 49.09 16.47 8.50
CA ALA A 140 49.19 15.72 7.22
C ALA A 140 49.22 14.19 7.57
N GLY A 141 49.32 13.18 6.67
CA GLY A 141 49.32 13.12 5.20
C GLY A 141 49.71 11.74 4.60
N GLN A 142 49.43 11.59 3.30
CA GLN A 142 50.08 10.75 2.26
C GLN A 142 50.13 9.19 2.29
N LEU A 143 49.96 8.64 1.07
CA LEU A 143 50.48 7.37 0.49
C LEU A 143 49.76 6.00 0.72
N LEU A 144 48.90 5.69 -0.27
CA LEU A 144 48.70 4.40 -0.98
C LEU A 144 48.06 3.14 -0.29
N PRO A 145 47.22 2.37 -1.03
CA PRO A 145 46.81 0.98 -0.73
C PRO A 145 47.77 -0.04 -1.41
N PRO A 146 47.57 -1.39 -1.44
CA PRO A 146 46.40 -2.20 -1.05
C PRO A 146 46.76 -3.54 -0.29
N LEU A 147 45.82 -4.51 -0.34
CA LEU A 147 45.94 -5.99 -0.21
C LEU A 147 45.40 -6.68 1.07
N LYS A 148 44.76 -7.84 0.82
CA LYS A 148 44.38 -8.88 1.80
C LYS A 148 45.46 -9.96 1.82
N LEU A 149 45.64 -10.67 2.95
CA LEU A 149 45.69 -12.16 3.04
C LEU A 149 45.99 -12.67 4.46
N SER A 150 45.66 -13.94 4.72
CA SER A 150 46.08 -14.82 5.85
C SER A 150 45.75 -14.34 7.28
N SER A 151 44.84 -14.97 8.04
CA SER A 151 44.77 -16.37 8.50
C SER A 151 45.79 -16.74 9.60
N VAL A 152 45.30 -17.31 10.70
CA VAL A 152 46.06 -18.08 11.69
C VAL A 152 45.20 -19.23 12.25
N ASP A 153 45.85 -20.34 12.57
CA ASP A 153 45.28 -21.60 13.05
C ASP A 153 45.41 -21.69 14.59
N GLY A 154 44.65 -22.57 15.27
CA GLY A 154 44.68 -22.70 16.74
C GLY A 154 43.77 -23.78 17.31
#